data_AF-A0A3P7LPE6-F1
#
_entry.id   AF-A0A3P7LPE6-F1
#
_cell.length_a   1.000
_cell.length_b   1.000
_cell.length_c   1.000
_cell.angle_alpha   90.00
_cell.angle_beta   90.00
_cell.angle_gamma   90.00
#
_symmetry.space_group_name_H-M   'P 1'
#
loop_
_entity.id
_entity.type
_entity.pdbx_description
1 polymer ?
#
loop_
_entity_poly.entity_id
_entity_poly.type
_entity_poly.pdbx_seq_one_letter_code
_entity_poly.pdbx_strand_id
1 'polypeptide(L)' 'MKVGAVNFHCPVAKQDVPASKTEQDLLAWCQEVTRGYANVCINDFTTSFRSGLAFCAILHHFVPDVM' A
#
# COMPACT_ATOMS: atom_id res chain seq x y z
N MET A 1 -17.30 -11.96 -11.90
CA MET A 1 -15.89 -12.33 -12.14
C MET A 1 -15.19 -12.18 -10.80
N LYS A 2 -15.01 -13.27 -10.04
CA LYS A 2 -14.42 -13.22 -8.70
C LYS A 2 -12.90 -13.14 -8.86
N VAL A 3 -12.32 -11.95 -8.79
CA VAL A 3 -10.87 -11.80 -8.67
C VAL A 3 -10.52 -12.29 -7.27
N GLY A 4 -9.86 -13.45 -7.20
CA GLY A 4 -9.30 -13.98 -5.97
C GLY A 4 -8.27 -12.99 -5.43
N ALA A 5 -8.42 -12.61 -4.17
CA ALA A 5 -7.42 -11.86 -3.44
C ALA A 5 -6.14 -12.71 -3.39
N VAL A 6 -5.17 -12.39 -4.23
CA VAL A 6 -3.78 -12.84 -4.03
C VAL A 6 -3.31 -12.17 -2.75
N ASN A 7 -3.16 -12.98 -1.71
CA ASN A 7 -2.80 -12.53 -0.37
C ASN A 7 -1.30 -12.21 -0.37
N PHE A 8 -0.95 -11.00 -0.82
CA PHE A 8 0.34 -10.40 -0.50
C PHE A 8 0.31 -10.11 0.99
N HIS A 9 0.68 -11.11 1.78
CA HIS A 9 0.85 -10.94 3.21
C HIS A 9 2.16 -10.18 3.42
N CYS A 10 2.11 -8.86 3.21
CA CYS A 10 3.16 -8.00 3.73
C CYS A 10 3.15 -8.20 5.25
N PRO A 11 4.27 -8.62 5.87
CA PRO A 11 4.30 -8.80 7.32
C PRO A 11 4.01 -7.44 7.93
N VAL A 12 2.79 -7.26 8.47
CA VAL A 12 2.39 -6.00 9.07
C VAL A 12 3.40 -5.67 10.17
N ALA A 13 4.23 -4.67 9.93
CA ALA A 13 5.19 -4.22 10.93
C ALA A 13 4.36 -3.77 12.13
N LYS A 14 4.65 -4.32 13.32
CA LYS A 14 3.88 -4.02 14.52
C LYS A 14 4.03 -2.54 14.82
N GLN A 15 2.96 -1.78 14.64
CA GLN A 15 2.95 -0.36 14.90
C GLN A 15 2.80 -0.15 16.41
N ASP A 16 3.84 0.39 17.05
CA ASP A 16 3.91 0.59 18.51
C ASP A 16 2.93 1.70 19.01
N VAL A 17 2.31 2.42 18.07
CA VAL A 17 1.32 3.48 18.33
C VAL A 17 -0.03 3.04 17.78
N PRO A 18 -1.13 3.10 18.55
CA PRO A 18 -2.44 2.75 18.06
C PRO A 18 -2.87 3.75 16.98
N ALA A 19 -2.71 3.36 15.72
CA ALA A 19 -3.24 4.08 14.59
C ALA A 19 -4.77 4.21 14.75
N SER A 20 -5.29 5.41 14.54
CA SER A 20 -6.72 5.68 14.51
C SER A 20 -7.41 4.82 13.44
N LYS A 21 -8.71 4.55 13.62
CA LYS A 21 -9.48 3.72 12.68
C LYS A 21 -9.35 4.22 11.23
N THR A 22 -9.34 5.54 11.03
CA THR A 22 -9.14 6.19 9.73
C THR A 22 -7.78 5.86 9.11
N GLU A 23 -6.71 5.84 9.91
CA GLU A 23 -5.37 5.49 9.42
C GLU A 23 -5.30 4.03 8.98
N GLN A 24 -5.95 3.12 9.71
CA GLN A 24 -6.01 1.71 9.33
C GLN A 24 -6.79 1.49 8.04
N ASP A 25 -7.92 2.18 7.87
CA ASP A 25 -8.74 2.09 6.65
C ASP A 25 -8.01 2.66 5.43
N LEU A 26 -7.30 3.79 5.61
CA LEU A 26 -6.47 4.37 4.55
C LEU A 26 -5.28 3.45 4.20
N LEU A 27 -4.66 2.82 5.20
CA LEU A 27 -3.54 1.91 4.98
C LEU A 27 -3.98 0.69 4.16
N ALA A 28 -5.13 0.11 4.49
CA ALA A 28 -5.72 -0.98 3.73
C ALA A 28 -6.02 -0.56 2.28
N TRP A 29 -6.52 0.66 2.07
CA TRP A 29 -6.71 1.20 0.72
C TRP A 29 -5.40 1.33 -0.06
N CYS A 30 -4.34 1.86 0.56
CA CYS A 30 -3.02 1.95 -0.07
C CYS A 30 -2.47 0.57 -0.47
N GLN A 31 -2.68 -0.44 0.37
CA GLN A 31 -2.27 -1.81 0.09
C GLN A 31 -3.06 -2.41 -1.09
N GLU A 32 -4.37 -2.18 -1.17
CA GLU A 32 -5.20 -2.65 -2.27
C GLU A 32 -4.80 -2.00 -3.61
N VAL A 33 -4.56 -0.69 -3.61
CA VAL A 33 -4.13 0.07 -4.80
C VAL A 33 -2.77 -0.43 -5.31
N THR A 34 -1.87 -0.78 -4.39
CA THR A 34 -0.51 -1.22 -4.74
C THR A 34 -0.36 -2.74 -4.90
N ARG A 35 -1.44 -3.53 -4.81
CA ARG A 35 -1.42 -5.01 -4.88
C ARG A 35 -0.81 -5.58 -6.18
N GLY A 36 -0.72 -4.80 -7.24
CA GLY A 36 -0.11 -5.19 -8.52
C GLY A 36 1.37 -4.82 -8.70
N TYR A 37 1.97 -4.10 -7.75
CA TYR A 37 3.34 -3.60 -7.88
C TYR A 37 4.34 -4.51 -7.19
N ALA A 38 5.18 -5.16 -7.98
CA ALA A 38 6.29 -5.94 -7.45
C ALA A 38 7.25 -5.03 -6.67
N ASN A 39 7.66 -5.48 -5.48
CA ASN A 39 8.59 -4.78 -4.57
C ASN A 39 8.03 -3.52 -3.89
N VAL A 40 6.72 -3.28 -3.93
CA VAL A 40 6.07 -2.21 -3.16
C VAL A 40 5.19 -2.82 -2.09
N CYS A 41 5.47 -2.49 -0.84
CA CYS A 41 4.75 -2.99 0.33
C CYS A 41 4.55 -1.83 1.31
N ILE A 42 3.30 -1.45 1.56
CA ILE A 42 2.95 -0.32 2.42
C ILE A 42 2.45 -0.86 3.76
N ASN A 43 3.23 -0.67 4.82
CA ASN A 43 2.89 -1.07 6.18
C ASN A 43 2.62 0.11 7.12
N ASP A 44 3.05 1.30 6.73
CA ASP A 44 2.99 2.49 7.58
C ASP A 44 3.14 3.75 6.71
N PHE A 45 2.61 4.87 7.19
CA PHE A 45 2.69 6.15 6.47
C PHE A 45 4.06 6.84 6.57
N THR A 46 5.07 6.21 7.19
CA THR A 46 6.37 6.85 7.46
C THR A 46 7.50 6.24 6.63
N THR A 47 7.97 5.05 7.00
CA THR A 47 9.08 4.32 6.39
C THR A 47 8.72 3.75 5.02
N SER A 48 7.49 3.24 4.84
CA SER A 48 7.06 2.71 3.54
C SER A 48 6.99 3.79 2.45
N PHE A 49 6.77 5.06 2.82
CA PHE A 49 6.76 6.19 1.89
C PHE A 49 8.12 6.89 1.75
N ARG A 50 9.09 6.60 2.63
CA ARG A 50 10.42 7.21 2.60
C ARG A 50 11.20 6.91 1.33
N SER A 51 11.01 5.72 0.74
CA SER A 51 11.67 5.32 -0.51
C SER A 51 11.08 5.97 -1.76
N GLY A 52 9.92 6.64 -1.66
CA GLY A 52 9.20 7.22 -2.79
C GLY A 52 8.50 6.22 -3.71
N LEU A 53 8.84 4.92 -3.64
CA LEU A 53 8.26 3.87 -4.47
C LEU A 53 6.77 3.63 -4.17
N ALA A 54 6.35 3.74 -2.91
CA ALA A 54 4.95 3.64 -2.52
C ALA A 54 4.08 4.72 -3.20
N PHE A 55 4.56 5.96 -3.20
CA PHE A 55 3.86 7.07 -3.87
C PHE A 55 3.85 6.90 -5.39
N CYS A 56 4.99 6.50 -5.97
CA CYS A 56 5.13 6.21 -7.39
C CYS A 56 4.13 5.13 -7.87
N ALA A 57 4.00 4.03 -7.12
CA ALA A 57 3.06 2.95 -7.43
C ALA A 57 1.59 3.39 -7.32
N ILE A 58 1.23 4.18 -6.31
CA ILE A 58 -0.12 4.73 -6.18
C ILE A 58 -0.41 5.66 -7.37
N LEU A 59 0.51 6.55 -7.72
CA LEU A 59 0.31 7.50 -8.83
C LEU A 59 0.16 6.79 -10.17
N HIS A 60 1.04 5.83 -10.46
CA HIS A 60 0.99 5.02 -11.69
C HIS A 60 -0.31 4.20 -11.78
N HIS A 61 -0.95 3.85 -10.66
CA HIS A 61 -2.25 3.17 -10.67
C HIS A 61 -3.37 4.05 -11.25
N PHE A 62 -3.35 5.36 -10.97
CA PHE A 62 -4.35 6.31 -11.45
C PHE A 62 -4.01 6.91 -12.81
N VAL A 63 -2.73 7.02 -13.13
CA VAL A 63 -2.25 7.59 -14.38
C VAL A 63 -1.20 6.64 -14.99
N PRO A 64 -1.62 5.54 -15.63
CA PRO A 64 -0.70 4.60 -16.25
C PRO A 64 0.00 5.16 -17.50
N ASP A 65 -0.41 6.33 -17.99
CA ASP A 65 0.07 6.94 -19.24
C ASP A 65 1.29 7.87 -19.04
N VAL A 66 1.67 8.18 -17.78
CA VAL A 66 2.74 9.16 -17.46
C VAL A 66 4.07 8.54 -17.01
N MET A 67 4.30 7.25 -17.27
CA MET A 67 5.61 6.57 -17.12
C MET A 67 5.86 5.60 -18.26
#